data_AF-A0A8T4A9T4-F1
#
_entry.id   AF-A0A8T4A9T4-F1
#
_cell.length_a   1.000
_cell.length_b   1.000
_cell.length_c   1.000
_cell.angle_alpha   90.00
_cell.angle_beta   90.00
_cell.angle_gamma   90.00
#
_symmetry.space_group_name_H-M   'P 1'
#
loop_
_entity.id
_entity.type
_entity.pdbx_description
1 polymer ?
#
loop_
_entity_poly.entity_id
_entity_poly.type
_entity_poly.pdbx_seq_one_letter_code
_entity_poly.pdbx_strand_id
1 'polypeptide(L)'
;MKEILARIWKLRFETGVAGENALKKSKIPIKKLLEKNFIEKNRAGYTLTEKGRKKIKVVACGGVFDILHPGHGFVLEKAKEYGDVLVVIVARDSTVAKRKRIPIVSEGQRVAMLEYLKPVDIAVLGREDDPLKVIEIIKPDIIALGPDQYHDEEQIKKELKKRGLSVKVVRIKEYKKYPLHSTKSILQKIIERGYPGARTKQ
;
A
#
# COMPACT_ATOMS: atom_id res chain seq x y z
N MET A 1 -18.12 -6.85 11.08
CA MET A 1 -17.32 -8.10 11.23
C MET A 1 -16.03 -8.00 10.43
N LYS A 2 -16.12 -7.79 9.11
CA LYS A 2 -14.95 -7.57 8.24
C LYS A 2 -14.00 -6.49 8.74
N GLU A 3 -14.52 -5.35 9.16
CA GLU A 3 -13.74 -4.24 9.73
C GLU A 3 -12.85 -4.65 10.91
N ILE A 4 -13.34 -5.53 11.79
CA ILE A 4 -12.56 -6.00 12.93
C ILE A 4 -11.54 -7.05 12.52
N LEU A 5 -11.87 -7.93 11.58
CA LEU A 5 -10.90 -8.86 11.01
C LEU A 5 -9.78 -8.12 10.28
N ALA A 6 -10.11 -7.05 9.55
CA ALA A 6 -9.17 -6.15 8.90
C ALA A 6 -8.26 -5.46 9.93
N ARG A 7 -8.84 -4.94 11.03
CA ARG A 7 -8.07 -4.35 12.14
C ARG A 7 -7.14 -5.37 12.82
N ILE A 8 -7.59 -6.59 13.06
CA ILE A 8 -6.75 -7.68 13.62
C ILE A 8 -5.61 -8.00 12.67
N TRP A 9 -5.89 -8.10 11.37
CA TRP A 9 -4.87 -8.33 10.36
C TRP A 9 -3.83 -7.21 10.33
N LYS A 10 -4.27 -5.94 10.35
CA LYS A 10 -3.39 -4.76 10.39
C LYS A 10 -2.48 -4.76 11.62
N LEU A 11 -3.04 -4.93 12.82
CA LEU A 11 -2.25 -4.99 14.05
C LEU A 11 -1.23 -6.14 14.01
N ARG A 12 -1.62 -7.31 13.50
CA ARG A 12 -0.70 -8.43 13.31
C ARG A 12 0.43 -8.10 12.33
N PHE A 13 0.14 -7.32 11.29
CA PHE A 13 1.15 -6.89 10.32
C PHE A 13 2.15 -5.88 10.94
N GLU A 14 1.68 -4.98 11.82
CA GLU A 14 2.50 -3.96 12.47
C GLU A 14 3.30 -4.49 13.67
N THR A 15 2.67 -5.29 14.54
CA THR A 15 3.23 -5.71 15.84
C THR A 15 3.36 -7.22 16.00
N GLY A 16 3.14 -8.00 14.94
CA GLY A 16 3.21 -9.47 14.95
C GLY A 16 1.99 -10.17 15.58
N VAL A 17 1.26 -9.49 16.47
CA VAL A 17 0.04 -9.97 17.13
C VAL A 17 -0.95 -8.83 17.37
N ALA A 18 -2.26 -9.14 17.37
CA ALA A 18 -3.28 -8.21 17.85
C ALA A 18 -3.50 -8.42 19.36
N GLY A 19 -2.85 -7.62 20.20
CA GLY A 19 -2.96 -7.71 21.66
C GLY A 19 -4.38 -7.44 22.17
N GLU A 20 -4.75 -8.05 23.30
CA GLU A 20 -6.09 -7.90 23.91
C GLU A 20 -6.49 -6.44 24.14
N ASN A 21 -5.56 -5.62 24.63
CA ASN A 21 -5.81 -4.20 24.89
C ASN A 21 -6.11 -3.40 23.61
N ALA A 22 -5.54 -3.79 22.47
CA ALA A 22 -5.80 -3.13 21.18
C ALA A 22 -7.20 -3.43 20.61
N LEU A 23 -7.83 -4.53 21.06
CA LEU A 23 -9.14 -5.01 20.60
C LEU A 23 -10.29 -4.70 21.58
N LYS A 24 -10.00 -4.35 22.84
CA LYS A 24 -10.99 -4.01 23.89
C LYS A 24 -11.92 -2.82 23.54
N LYS A 25 -11.60 -2.02 22.52
CA LYS A 25 -12.41 -0.86 22.06
C LYS A 25 -13.39 -1.18 20.91
N SER A 26 -13.61 -2.45 20.55
CA SER A 26 -14.42 -2.83 19.39
C SER A 26 -15.87 -3.19 19.74
N LYS A 27 -16.84 -2.74 18.93
CA LYS A 27 -18.28 -3.02 19.08
C LYS A 27 -18.71 -4.47 18.76
N ILE A 28 -17.84 -5.34 18.22
CA ILE A 28 -18.20 -6.77 17.97
C ILE A 28 -17.48 -7.67 18.99
N PRO A 29 -18.19 -8.64 19.61
CA PRO A 29 -17.60 -9.52 20.62
C PRO A 29 -16.55 -10.46 20.02
N ILE A 30 -15.35 -10.46 20.59
CA ILE A 30 -14.25 -11.41 20.27
C ILE A 30 -14.72 -12.87 20.41
N LYS A 31 -15.55 -13.16 21.42
CA LYS A 31 -16.13 -14.49 21.67
C LYS A 31 -16.82 -15.08 20.43
N LYS A 32 -17.61 -14.28 19.72
CA LYS A 32 -18.33 -14.70 18.50
C LYS A 32 -17.38 -14.99 17.32
N LEU A 33 -16.20 -14.37 17.29
CA LEU A 33 -15.19 -14.63 16.26
C LEU A 33 -14.42 -15.93 16.53
N LEU A 34 -14.13 -16.23 17.81
CA LEU A 34 -13.54 -17.49 18.26
C LEU A 34 -14.49 -18.67 17.97
N GLU A 35 -15.77 -18.55 18.37
CA GLU A 35 -16.79 -19.59 18.11
C GLU A 35 -16.94 -19.91 16.62
N LYS A 36 -16.79 -18.91 15.75
CA LYS A 36 -16.85 -19.08 14.29
C LYS A 36 -15.55 -19.57 13.66
N ASN A 37 -14.50 -19.73 14.46
CA ASN A 37 -13.15 -20.09 14.04
C ASN A 37 -12.57 -19.11 13.01
N PHE A 38 -12.82 -17.80 13.18
CA PHE A 38 -12.20 -16.75 12.34
C PHE A 38 -10.91 -16.21 12.94
N ILE A 39 -10.77 -16.32 14.26
CA ILE A 39 -9.56 -15.93 14.98
C ILE A 39 -9.19 -17.04 15.94
N GLU A 40 -7.92 -17.11 16.27
CA GLU A 40 -7.38 -17.97 17.31
C GLU A 40 -6.61 -17.12 18.31
N LYS A 41 -6.48 -17.61 19.54
CA LYS A 41 -5.76 -16.94 20.61
C LYS A 41 -4.43 -17.66 20.82
N ASN A 42 -3.34 -16.91 20.87
CA ASN A 42 -2.02 -17.40 21.27
C ASN A 42 -1.54 -16.64 22.53
N ARG A 43 -0.34 -16.97 23.04
CA ARG A 43 0.22 -16.35 24.25
C ARG A 43 0.39 -14.83 24.16
N ALA A 44 0.49 -14.27 22.96
CA ALA A 44 0.79 -12.87 22.71
C ALA A 44 -0.43 -12.05 22.21
N GLY A 45 -1.52 -12.69 21.76
CA GLY A 45 -2.74 -12.01 21.32
C GLY A 45 -3.63 -12.86 20.42
N TYR A 46 -4.30 -12.20 19.46
CA TYR A 46 -5.15 -12.87 18.47
C TYR A 46 -4.53 -12.82 17.07
N THR A 47 -4.72 -13.90 16.33
CA THR A 47 -4.36 -14.04 14.91
C THR A 47 -5.58 -14.43 14.09
N LEU A 48 -5.60 -14.07 12.80
CA LEU A 48 -6.61 -14.58 11.88
C LEU A 48 -6.30 -16.03 11.55
N THR A 49 -7.31 -16.90 11.63
CA THR A 49 -7.21 -18.24 11.02
C THR A 49 -7.26 -18.11 9.51
N GLU A 50 -6.99 -19.18 8.77
CA GLU A 50 -7.16 -19.20 7.32
C GLU A 50 -8.59 -18.82 6.90
N LYS A 51 -9.58 -19.31 7.66
CA LYS A 51 -11.00 -19.00 7.47
C LYS A 51 -11.29 -17.51 7.72
N GLY A 52 -10.67 -16.91 8.73
CA GLY A 52 -10.78 -15.48 9.01
C GLY A 52 -10.12 -14.62 7.94
N ARG A 53 -8.92 -15.01 7.49
CA ARG A 53 -8.19 -14.32 6.41
C ARG A 53 -8.99 -14.28 5.11
N LYS A 54 -9.71 -15.35 4.77
CA LYS A 54 -10.62 -15.43 3.61
C LYS A 54 -11.85 -14.52 3.69
N LYS A 55 -12.15 -13.90 4.85
CA LYS A 55 -13.30 -12.97 5.00
C LYS A 55 -12.97 -11.52 4.70
N ILE A 56 -11.69 -11.19 4.55
CA ILE A 56 -11.22 -9.84 4.19
C ILE A 56 -10.48 -9.88 2.86
N LYS A 57 -10.53 -8.79 2.11
CA LYS A 57 -9.74 -8.58 0.90
C LYS A 57 -8.64 -7.57 1.18
N VAL A 58 -7.39 -7.99 0.99
CA VAL A 58 -6.20 -7.14 1.11
C VAL A 58 -5.76 -6.73 -0.30
N VAL A 59 -5.61 -5.44 -0.51
CA VAL A 59 -5.13 -4.83 -1.74
C VAL A 59 -3.71 -4.31 -1.51
N ALA A 60 -2.79 -4.59 -2.42
CA ALA A 60 -1.48 -3.98 -2.47
C ALA A 60 -1.41 -2.98 -3.63
N CYS A 61 -0.92 -1.78 -3.38
CA CYS A 61 -0.66 -0.78 -4.43
C CYS A 61 0.79 -0.29 -4.30
N GLY A 62 1.59 -0.50 -5.34
CA GLY A 62 2.98 -0.05 -5.36
C GLY A 62 3.14 1.30 -6.05
N GLY A 63 4.08 2.13 -5.63
CA GLY A 63 4.34 3.40 -6.30
C GLY A 63 5.49 4.20 -5.71
N VAL A 64 5.88 5.27 -6.40
CA VAL A 64 6.89 6.21 -5.89
C VAL A 64 6.24 7.17 -4.90
N PHE A 65 5.10 7.78 -5.22
CA PHE A 65 4.42 8.75 -4.34
C PHE A 65 5.30 9.96 -3.95
N ASP A 66 6.17 10.40 -4.87
CA ASP A 66 7.01 11.58 -4.70
C ASP A 66 6.22 12.84 -5.07
N ILE A 67 6.24 13.85 -4.19
CA ILE A 67 5.38 15.06 -4.24
C ILE A 67 3.90 14.68 -4.47
N LEU A 68 3.13 14.59 -3.39
CA LEU A 68 1.72 14.19 -3.49
C LEU A 68 0.90 15.18 -4.34
N HIS A 69 -0.04 14.62 -5.09
CA HIS A 69 -0.89 15.35 -6.05
C HIS A 69 -2.19 14.57 -6.30
N PRO A 70 -3.21 15.18 -6.94
CA PRO A 70 -4.52 14.54 -7.12
C PRO A 70 -4.48 13.18 -7.82
N GLY A 71 -3.55 12.97 -8.75
CA GLY A 71 -3.36 11.66 -9.40
C GLY A 71 -3.05 10.52 -8.40
N HIS A 72 -2.21 10.77 -7.39
CA HIS A 72 -1.94 9.78 -6.34
C HIS A 72 -3.19 9.50 -5.51
N GLY A 73 -3.91 10.56 -5.09
CA GLY A 73 -5.16 10.43 -4.34
C GLY A 73 -6.18 9.57 -5.08
N PHE A 74 -6.40 9.85 -6.37
CA PHE A 74 -7.30 9.07 -7.21
C PHE A 74 -6.91 7.60 -7.32
N VAL A 75 -5.63 7.30 -7.56
CA VAL A 75 -5.15 5.91 -7.66
C VAL A 75 -5.35 5.18 -6.33
N LEU A 76 -5.05 5.81 -5.20
CA LEU A 76 -5.21 5.19 -3.88
C LEU A 76 -6.69 4.98 -3.51
N GLU A 77 -7.56 5.93 -3.81
CA GLU A 77 -9.01 5.78 -3.63
C GLU A 77 -9.55 4.61 -4.47
N LYS A 78 -9.19 4.55 -5.76
CA LYS A 78 -9.58 3.45 -6.63
C LYS A 78 -8.99 2.11 -6.22
N ALA A 79 -7.77 2.08 -5.68
CA ALA A 79 -7.20 0.86 -5.14
C ALA A 79 -7.99 0.37 -3.91
N LYS A 80 -8.33 1.28 -2.99
CA LYS A 80 -9.11 0.97 -1.78
C LYS A 80 -10.50 0.41 -2.10
N GLU A 81 -11.14 0.84 -3.18
CA GLU A 81 -12.45 0.32 -3.63
C GLU A 81 -12.44 -1.21 -3.91
N TYR A 82 -11.27 -1.81 -4.19
CA TYR A 82 -11.17 -3.24 -4.48
C TYR A 82 -11.14 -4.14 -3.24
N GLY A 83 -10.99 -3.61 -2.02
CA GLY A 83 -10.88 -4.44 -0.82
C GLY A 83 -11.13 -3.74 0.50
N ASP A 84 -10.93 -4.48 1.59
CA ASP A 84 -11.17 -4.03 2.95
C ASP A 84 -9.93 -3.33 3.54
N VAL A 85 -8.72 -3.73 3.10
CA VAL A 85 -7.43 -3.16 3.55
C VAL A 85 -6.57 -2.81 2.33
N LEU A 86 -6.02 -1.60 2.29
CA LEU A 86 -5.05 -1.13 1.32
C LEU A 86 -3.67 -0.99 1.98
N VAL A 87 -2.72 -1.77 1.48
CA VAL A 87 -1.30 -1.65 1.79
C VAL A 87 -0.60 -0.95 0.64
N VAL A 88 0.03 0.18 0.93
CA VAL A 88 0.80 0.94 -0.06
C VAL A 88 2.28 0.61 0.09
N ILE A 89 2.89 0.14 -1.01
CA ILE A 89 4.31 -0.21 -1.07
C ILE A 89 5.04 0.95 -1.73
N VAL A 90 5.83 1.65 -0.94
CA VAL A 90 6.61 2.81 -1.35
C VAL A 90 7.93 2.34 -1.93
N ALA A 91 8.19 2.70 -3.18
CA ALA A 91 9.44 2.35 -3.86
C ALA A 91 10.64 2.99 -3.16
N ARG A 92 11.73 2.22 -3.05
CA ARG A 92 12.99 2.66 -2.43
C ARG A 92 13.69 3.73 -3.27
N ASP A 93 14.32 4.71 -2.64
CA ASP A 93 15.04 5.80 -3.32
C ASP A 93 16.08 5.24 -4.29
N SER A 94 16.86 4.25 -3.86
CA SER A 94 17.84 3.52 -4.67
C SER A 94 17.23 2.87 -5.92
N THR A 95 16.02 2.32 -5.80
CA THR A 95 15.31 1.67 -6.91
C THR A 95 14.78 2.69 -7.90
N VAL A 96 14.24 3.80 -7.40
CA VAL A 96 13.67 4.87 -8.25
C VAL A 96 14.79 5.60 -8.99
N ALA A 97 15.92 5.86 -8.32
CA ALA A 97 17.11 6.47 -8.92
C ALA A 97 17.64 5.67 -10.11
N LYS A 98 17.71 4.33 -9.98
CA LYS A 98 18.17 3.44 -11.06
C LYS A 98 17.22 3.34 -12.25
N ARG A 99 15.91 3.52 -12.04
CA ARG A 99 14.88 3.20 -13.05
C ARG A 99 14.16 4.41 -13.64
N LYS A 100 14.10 5.54 -12.93
CA LYS A 100 13.23 6.65 -13.30
C LYS A 100 13.90 8.01 -13.10
N ARG A 101 14.26 8.34 -11.86
CA ARG A 101 14.88 9.62 -11.45
C ARG A 101 15.23 9.60 -9.96
N ILE A 102 15.99 10.58 -9.50
CA ILE A 102 16.16 10.83 -8.07
C ILE A 102 14.86 11.47 -7.53
N PRO A 103 14.20 10.87 -6.51
CA PRO A 103 13.04 11.49 -5.86
C PRO A 103 13.40 12.81 -5.18
N ILE A 104 12.45 13.75 -5.11
CA ILE A 104 12.65 15.00 -4.34
C ILE A 104 12.46 14.73 -2.85
N VAL A 105 11.43 13.97 -2.50
CA VAL A 105 11.08 13.62 -1.13
C VAL A 105 11.65 12.23 -0.81
N SER A 106 12.34 12.10 0.32
CA SER A 106 12.97 10.83 0.73
C SER A 106 11.93 9.73 0.95
N GLU A 107 12.34 8.47 0.80
CA GLU A 107 11.43 7.33 0.96
C GLU A 107 10.72 7.28 2.33
N GLY A 108 11.41 7.65 3.41
CA GLY A 108 10.82 7.70 4.75
C GLY A 108 9.76 8.78 4.87
N GLN A 109 10.00 9.97 4.30
CA GLN A 109 9.01 11.04 4.27
C GLN A 109 7.82 10.67 3.40
N ARG A 110 8.03 10.02 2.25
CA ARG A 110 6.95 9.53 1.38
C ARG A 110 6.07 8.52 2.10
N VAL A 111 6.63 7.59 2.87
CA VAL A 111 5.85 6.68 3.74
C VAL A 111 5.04 7.46 4.76
N ALA A 112 5.68 8.34 5.54
CA ALA A 112 5.00 9.11 6.58
C ALA A 112 3.84 9.95 6.03
N MET A 113 4.01 10.56 4.85
CA MET A 113 2.98 11.34 4.18
C MET A 113 1.76 10.48 3.78
N LEU A 114 1.97 9.23 3.38
CA LEU A 114 0.89 8.33 2.98
C LEU A 114 0.04 7.88 4.16
N GLU A 115 0.60 7.80 5.37
CA GLU A 115 -0.13 7.42 6.59
C GLU A 115 -1.25 8.44 6.94
N TYR A 116 -1.14 9.68 6.48
CA TYR A 116 -2.17 10.70 6.65
C TYR A 116 -3.31 10.61 5.61
N LEU A 117 -3.16 9.79 4.57
CA LEU A 117 -4.17 9.70 3.51
C LEU A 117 -5.26 8.69 3.90
N LYS A 118 -6.51 9.17 3.95
CA LYS A 118 -7.70 8.36 4.27
C LYS A 118 -7.79 6.98 3.60
N PRO A 119 -7.50 6.79 2.30
CA PRO A 119 -7.61 5.46 1.68
C PRO A 119 -6.51 4.47 2.13
N VAL A 120 -5.41 4.94 2.71
CA VAL A 120 -4.24 4.13 3.06
C VAL A 120 -4.40 3.56 4.47
N ASP A 121 -4.45 2.24 4.60
CA ASP A 121 -4.45 1.63 5.93
C ASP A 121 -3.04 1.40 6.45
N ILE A 122 -2.11 1.03 5.57
CA ILE A 122 -0.71 0.75 5.89
C ILE A 122 0.17 1.26 4.76
N ALA A 123 1.24 1.97 5.08
CA ALA A 123 2.31 2.31 4.15
C ALA A 123 3.60 1.62 4.59
N VAL A 124 4.30 0.96 3.65
CA VAL A 124 5.59 0.28 3.92
C VAL A 124 6.57 0.53 2.80
N LEU A 125 7.86 0.43 3.12
CA LEU A 125 8.91 0.44 2.10
C LEU A 125 8.95 -0.88 1.35
N GLY A 126 9.22 -0.77 0.05
CA GLY A 126 9.56 -1.90 -0.79
C GLY A 126 10.93 -2.49 -0.44
N ARG A 127 11.30 -3.51 -1.20
CA ARG A 127 12.56 -4.25 -1.05
C ARG A 127 13.50 -3.91 -2.20
N GLU A 128 14.75 -3.60 -1.87
CA GLU A 128 15.78 -3.25 -2.87
C GLU A 128 16.30 -4.48 -3.62
N ASP A 129 16.35 -5.62 -2.93
CA ASP A 129 16.83 -6.90 -3.44
C ASP A 129 15.81 -7.57 -4.36
N ASP A 130 14.57 -7.72 -3.88
CA ASP A 130 13.49 -8.36 -4.62
C ASP A 130 12.15 -7.71 -4.28
N PRO A 131 11.57 -6.92 -5.21
CA PRO A 131 10.27 -6.28 -5.03
C PRO A 131 9.12 -7.24 -4.73
N LEU A 132 9.24 -8.54 -5.05
CA LEU A 132 8.17 -9.52 -4.79
C LEU A 132 8.21 -10.08 -3.37
N LYS A 133 9.33 -9.95 -2.62
CA LYS A 133 9.40 -10.41 -1.22
C LYS A 133 8.41 -9.69 -0.31
N VAL A 134 8.18 -8.39 -0.53
CA VAL A 134 7.18 -7.66 0.26
C VAL A 134 5.76 -8.17 -0.04
N ILE A 135 5.50 -8.62 -1.26
CA ILE A 135 4.21 -9.22 -1.66
C ILE A 135 4.02 -10.58 -0.99
N GLU A 136 5.08 -11.37 -0.80
CA GLU A 136 5.03 -12.65 -0.06
C GLU A 136 4.71 -12.47 1.42
N ILE A 137 5.12 -11.35 2.02
CA ILE A 137 4.81 -11.00 3.41
C ILE A 137 3.36 -10.52 3.51
N ILE A 138 2.95 -9.61 2.62
CA ILE A 138 1.58 -9.03 2.62
C ILE A 138 0.54 -10.10 2.27
N LYS A 139 0.86 -11.01 1.34
CA LYS A 139 -0.08 -11.98 0.73
C LYS A 139 -1.40 -11.30 0.32
N PRO A 140 -1.36 -10.31 -0.59
CA PRO A 140 -2.55 -9.59 -1.02
C PRO A 140 -3.46 -10.49 -1.85
N ASP A 141 -4.76 -10.22 -1.81
CA ASP A 141 -5.73 -10.83 -2.73
C ASP A 141 -5.71 -10.12 -4.09
N ILE A 142 -5.36 -8.82 -4.09
CA ILE A 142 -5.38 -7.97 -5.27
C ILE A 142 -4.12 -7.09 -5.30
N ILE A 143 -3.49 -6.97 -6.47
CA ILE A 143 -2.50 -5.92 -6.76
C ILE A 143 -3.15 -4.90 -7.67
N ALA A 144 -3.19 -3.65 -7.21
CA ALA A 144 -3.63 -2.50 -7.99
C ALA A 144 -2.41 -1.79 -8.57
N LEU A 145 -2.34 -1.76 -9.90
CA LEU A 145 -1.32 -1.06 -10.65
C LEU A 145 -1.81 0.34 -11.04
N GLY A 146 -0.92 1.33 -10.89
CA GLY A 146 -1.13 2.66 -11.41
C GLY A 146 -1.05 2.71 -12.95
N PRO A 147 -1.51 3.82 -13.56
CA PRO A 147 -1.55 3.97 -15.01
C PRO A 147 -0.15 3.90 -15.65
N ASP A 148 0.86 4.48 -15.01
CA ASP A 148 2.23 4.60 -15.54
C ASP A 148 3.10 3.35 -15.31
N GLN A 149 2.55 2.31 -14.67
CA GLN A 149 3.29 1.09 -14.35
C GLN A 149 3.19 0.10 -15.52
N TYR A 150 4.00 0.26 -16.56
CA TYR A 150 4.03 -0.60 -17.75
C TYR A 150 4.50 -2.05 -17.51
N HIS A 151 4.47 -2.54 -16.28
CA HIS A 151 4.69 -3.96 -16.01
C HIS A 151 3.61 -4.78 -16.72
N ASP A 152 4.05 -5.84 -17.40
CA ASP A 152 3.17 -6.84 -17.97
C ASP A 152 2.42 -7.54 -16.84
N GLU A 153 1.10 -7.42 -16.85
CA GLU A 153 0.21 -8.03 -15.86
C GLU A 153 0.33 -9.55 -15.88
N GLU A 154 0.54 -10.15 -17.05
CA GLU A 154 0.71 -11.59 -17.20
C GLU A 154 2.06 -12.04 -16.66
N GLN A 155 3.11 -11.24 -16.87
CA GLN A 155 4.42 -11.51 -16.26
C GLN A 155 4.35 -11.47 -14.73
N ILE A 156 3.69 -10.44 -14.16
CA ILE A 156 3.49 -10.36 -12.69
C ILE A 156 2.72 -11.58 -12.20
N LYS A 157 1.60 -11.94 -12.84
CA LYS A 157 0.82 -13.12 -12.47
C LYS A 157 1.66 -14.40 -12.54
N LYS A 158 2.50 -14.55 -13.58
CA LYS A 158 3.37 -15.72 -13.76
C LYS A 158 4.39 -15.84 -12.62
N GLU A 159 5.06 -14.74 -12.26
CA GLU A 159 6.03 -14.72 -11.16
C GLU A 159 5.37 -14.96 -9.80
N LEU A 160 4.18 -14.41 -9.56
CA LEU A 160 3.42 -14.67 -8.34
C LEU A 160 2.95 -16.12 -8.25
N LYS A 161 2.51 -16.71 -9.37
CA LYS A 161 2.12 -18.13 -9.44
C LYS A 161 3.28 -19.06 -9.14
N LYS A 162 4.49 -18.77 -9.65
CA LYS A 162 5.72 -19.52 -9.31
C LYS A 162 6.02 -19.49 -7.82
N ARG A 163 5.65 -18.41 -7.12
CA ARG A 163 5.80 -18.23 -5.67
C ARG A 163 4.61 -18.78 -4.87
N GLY A 164 3.69 -19.51 -5.51
CA GLY A 164 2.51 -20.09 -4.86
C GLY A 164 1.44 -19.06 -4.46
N LEU A 165 1.51 -17.84 -5.00
CA LEU A 165 0.56 -16.78 -4.72
C LEU A 165 -0.48 -16.66 -5.85
N SER A 166 -1.75 -16.81 -5.51
CA SER A 166 -2.87 -16.54 -6.40
C SER A 166 -3.40 -15.14 -6.13
N VAL A 167 -3.02 -14.18 -6.96
CA VAL A 167 -3.32 -12.74 -6.77
C VAL A 167 -3.98 -12.20 -8.03
N LYS A 168 -5.08 -11.45 -7.86
CA LYS A 168 -5.71 -10.74 -8.98
C LYS A 168 -4.94 -9.45 -9.25
N VAL A 169 -4.54 -9.20 -10.49
CA VAL A 169 -3.95 -7.92 -10.90
C VAL A 169 -5.03 -7.07 -11.55
N VAL A 170 -5.11 -5.80 -11.16
CA VAL A 170 -6.00 -4.79 -11.75
C VAL A 170 -5.23 -3.53 -12.07
N ARG A 171 -5.60 -2.84 -13.15
CA ARG A 171 -5.00 -1.56 -13.53
C ARG A 171 -5.98 -0.42 -13.38
N ILE A 172 -5.56 0.61 -12.67
CA ILE A 172 -6.34 1.81 -12.43
C ILE A 172 -6.10 2.78 -13.58
N LYS A 173 -7.19 3.38 -14.07
CA LYS A 173 -7.14 4.37 -15.15
C LYS A 173 -6.41 5.63 -14.70
N GLU A 174 -5.94 6.38 -15.68
CA GLU A 174 -5.25 7.64 -15.45
C GLU A 174 -6.22 8.75 -14.97
N TYR A 175 -5.74 9.61 -14.08
CA TYR A 175 -6.47 10.80 -13.63
C TYR A 175 -6.10 12.00 -14.49
N LYS A 176 -7.06 12.60 -15.22
CA LYS A 176 -6.80 13.72 -16.15
C LYS A 176 -7.58 15.01 -15.83
N LYS A 177 -8.20 15.10 -14.65
CA LYS A 177 -9.08 16.24 -14.32
C LYS A 177 -8.33 17.56 -14.18
N TYR A 178 -7.10 17.54 -13.65
CA TYR A 178 -6.29 18.75 -13.44
C TYR A 178 -4.91 18.60 -14.09
N PRO A 179 -4.30 19.69 -14.59
CA PRO A 179 -3.02 19.63 -15.28
C PRO A 179 -1.87 19.17 -14.37
N LEU A 180 -1.87 19.54 -13.09
CA LEU A 180 -0.86 19.14 -12.10
C LEU A 180 -1.23 17.81 -11.42
N HIS A 181 -1.37 16.76 -12.22
CA HIS A 181 -1.78 15.42 -11.79
C HIS A 181 -0.65 14.40 -11.73
N SER A 182 0.57 14.78 -12.11
CA SER A 182 1.77 13.94 -12.04
C SER A 182 2.93 14.72 -11.45
N THR A 183 3.87 14.05 -10.78
CA THR A 183 5.05 14.75 -10.27
C THR A 183 5.87 15.37 -11.39
N LYS A 184 5.89 14.75 -12.58
CA LYS A 184 6.55 15.31 -13.76
C LYS A 184 5.97 16.68 -14.11
N SER A 185 4.64 16.80 -14.17
CA SER A 185 3.96 18.07 -14.47
C SER A 185 4.24 19.15 -13.43
N ILE A 186 4.32 18.77 -12.14
CA ILE A 186 4.62 19.71 -11.06
C ILE A 186 6.06 20.22 -11.16
N LEU A 187 7.04 19.33 -11.34
CA LEU A 187 8.44 19.72 -11.48
C LEU A 187 8.66 20.60 -12.71
N GLN A 188 8.05 20.24 -13.84
CA GLN A 188 8.11 21.06 -15.05
C GLN A 188 7.55 22.47 -14.78
N LYS A 189 6.40 22.57 -14.11
CA LYS A 189 5.81 23.87 -13.77
C LYS A 189 6.70 24.69 -12.81
N ILE A 190 7.39 24.04 -11.88
CA ILE A 190 8.35 24.69 -10.97
C ILE A 190 9.53 25.26 -11.75
N ILE A 191 10.07 24.50 -12.71
CA ILE A 191 11.18 24.93 -13.58
C ILE A 191 10.73 26.11 -14.45
N GLU A 192 9.59 25.99 -15.14
CA GLU A 192 9.02 27.04 -16.00
C GLU A 192 8.77 28.35 -15.25
N ARG A 193 8.35 28.27 -13.98
CA ARG A 193 8.07 29.47 -13.18
C ARG A 193 9.33 30.21 -12.76
N GLY A 194 10.48 29.53 -12.66
CA GLY A 194 11.75 30.11 -12.22
C GLY A 194 11.65 30.75 -10.83
N TYR A 195 11.78 29.96 -9.76
CA TYR A 195 11.70 30.51 -8.40
C TYR A 195 12.94 31.36 -8.07
N PRO A 196 12.79 32.67 -7.81
CA PRO A 196 13.92 33.59 -7.69
C PRO A 196 14.85 33.34 -6.49
N GLY A 197 14.46 32.46 -5.56
CA GLY A 197 15.27 32.07 -4.39
C GLY A 197 16.05 30.75 -4.53
N ALA A 198 15.91 30.00 -5.62
CA ALA A 198 16.63 28.74 -5.85
C ALA A 198 18.06 28.94 -6.38
N ARG A 199 18.70 30.07 -6.04
CA ARG A 199 20.13 30.24 -6.29
C ARG A 199 20.86 29.36 -5.29
N THR A 200 21.51 28.32 -5.78
CA THR A 200 22.57 27.62 -5.04
C THR A 200 23.53 28.69 -4.54
N LYS A 201 23.75 28.75 -3.23
CA LYS A 201 24.99 29.36 -2.73
C LYS A 201 26.12 28.60 -3.45
N GLN A 202 26.82 29.29 -4.34
CA GLN A 202 28.07 28.81 -4.91
C GLN A 202 29.06 28.53 -3.79
#